data_AF-B8ESX7-F1
#
_entry.id   AF-B8ESX7-F1
#
_cell.length_a   1.000
_cell.length_b   1.000
_cell.length_c   1.000
_cell.angle_alpha   90.00
_cell.angle_beta   90.00
_cell.angle_gamma   90.00
#
_symmetry.space_group_name_H-M   'P 1'
#
loop_
_entity.id
_entity.type
_entity.pdbx_description
1 polymer ?
#
loop_
_entity_poly.entity_id
_entity_poly.type
_entity_poly.pdbx_seq_one_letter_code
_entity_poly.pdbx_strand_id
1 'polypeptide(L)' 'MARPFVWSKDREARLIKAWNHGVAASALAERFGVSEKSILQKIHTLRAAGIELRMGESAIGAR' A
#
# COMPACT_ATOMS: atom_id res chain seq x y z
N MET A 1 13.37 17.15 14.01
CA MET A 1 12.09 17.07 13.27
C MET A 1 12.14 15.87 12.34
N ALA A 2 11.22 14.90 12.46
CA ALA A 2 11.10 13.81 11.49
C ALA A 2 10.56 14.36 10.16
N ARG A 3 11.16 13.99 9.02
CA ARG A 3 10.63 14.41 7.71
C ARG A 3 9.28 13.74 7.45
N PRO A 4 8.31 14.47 6.87
CA PRO A 4 7.04 13.87 6.49
C PRO A 4 7.29 12.73 5.50
N PHE A 5 6.57 11.63 5.69
CA PHE A 5 6.60 10.53 4.74
C PHE A 5 5.94 10.97 3.44
N VAL A 6 6.69 10.90 2.32
CA VAL A 6 6.18 11.24 0.99
C VAL A 6 6.12 9.97 0.13
N TRP A 7 4.99 9.75 -0.55
CA TRP A 7 4.88 8.74 -1.59
C TRP A 7 5.58 9.24 -2.86
N SER A 8 6.79 8.75 -3.10
CA SER A 8 7.50 8.93 -4.36
C SER A 8 7.16 7.80 -5.34
N LYS A 9 7.35 8.03 -6.64
CA LYS A 9 7.13 7.02 -7.69
C LYS A 9 7.83 5.69 -7.41
N ASP A 10 9.03 5.77 -6.86
CA ASP A 10 9.83 4.61 -6.46
C ASP A 10 9.21 3.83 -5.26
N ARG A 11 8.67 4.53 -4.26
CA ARG A 11 7.92 3.90 -3.16
C ARG A 11 6.60 3.30 -3.65
N GLU A 12 5.92 3.98 -4.57
CA GLU A 12 4.70 3.48 -5.19
C GLU A 12 4.96 2.21 -5.98
N ALA A 13 6.00 2.18 -6.81
CA ALA A 13 6.40 0.99 -7.56
C ALA A 13 6.70 -0.20 -6.63
N ARG A 14 7.41 0.05 -5.51
CA ARG A 14 7.64 -0.99 -4.49
C ARG A 14 6.35 -1.45 -3.82
N LEU A 15 5.45 -0.54 -3.49
CA LEU A 15 4.16 -0.85 -2.89
C LEU A 15 3.33 -1.72 -3.84
N ILE A 16 3.21 -1.32 -5.10
CA ILE A 16 2.48 -2.05 -6.14
C ILE A 16 3.06 -3.46 -6.31
N LYS A 17 4.38 -3.56 -6.45
CA LYS A 17 5.06 -4.86 -6.59
C LYS A 17 4.77 -5.77 -5.41
N ALA A 18 4.96 -5.28 -4.19
CA ALA A 18 4.76 -6.07 -2.98
C ALA A 18 3.28 -6.45 -2.78
N TRP A 19 2.35 -5.55 -3.05
CA TRP A 19 0.91 -5.82 -3.04
C TRP A 19 0.54 -6.92 -4.04
N ASN A 20 1.08 -6.83 -5.27
CA ASN A 20 0.85 -7.83 -6.32
C ASN A 20 1.47 -9.21 -6.00
N HIS A 21 2.47 -9.25 -5.11
CA HIS A 21 3.02 -10.49 -4.54
C HIS A 21 2.20 -11.04 -3.36
N GLY A 22 1.08 -10.41 -2.99
CA GLY A 22 0.23 -10.86 -1.89
C GLY A 22 0.73 -10.47 -0.50
N VAL A 23 1.63 -9.48 -0.40
CA VAL A 23 2.10 -9.01 0.92
C VAL A 23 0.99 -8.24 1.63
N ALA A 24 0.73 -8.60 2.88
CA ALA A 24 -0.30 -7.97 3.71
C ALA A 24 -0.01 -6.49 4.00
N ALA A 25 -1.08 -5.70 4.17
CA ALA A 25 -0.99 -4.27 4.44
C ALA A 25 -0.20 -3.95 5.73
N SER A 26 -0.35 -4.76 6.78
CA SER A 26 0.43 -4.65 8.02
C SER A 26 1.94 -4.79 7.79
N ALA A 27 2.37 -5.83 7.06
CA ALA A 27 3.78 -6.02 6.73
C ALA A 27 4.34 -4.90 5.83
N LEU A 28 3.50 -4.32 4.96
CA LEU A 28 3.87 -3.14 4.17
C LEU A 28 4.01 -1.91 5.07
N ALA A 29 3.10 -1.72 6.02
CA ALA A 29 3.11 -0.63 6.98
C ALA A 29 4.46 -0.58 7.73
N GLU A 30 4.91 -1.73 8.24
CA GLU A 30 6.22 -1.87 8.89
C GLU A 30 7.38 -1.55 7.95
N ARG A 31 7.37 -2.09 6.72
CA ARG A 31 8.43 -1.85 5.72
C ARG A 31 8.57 -0.39 5.30
N PHE A 32 7.44 0.32 5.20
CA PHE A 32 7.41 1.72 4.79
C PHE A 32 7.49 2.69 5.98
N GLY A 33 7.37 2.19 7.22
CA GLY A 33 7.34 3.02 8.42
C GLY A 33 6.09 3.91 8.50
N VAL A 34 4.95 3.43 7.99
CA VAL A 34 3.67 4.14 7.95
C VAL A 34 2.59 3.30 8.59
N SER A 35 1.42 3.88 8.86
CA SER A 35 0.27 3.11 9.35
C SER A 35 -0.35 2.25 8.24
N GLU A 36 -0.96 1.12 8.61
CA GLU A 36 -1.72 0.25 7.69
C GLU A 36 -2.80 1.03 6.92
N LYS A 37 -3.51 1.92 7.60
CA LYS A 37 -4.49 2.83 6.98
C LYS A 37 -3.88 3.65 5.83
N SER A 38 -2.63 4.10 5.98
CA SER A 38 -1.95 4.87 4.95
C SER A 38 -1.60 4.01 3.73
N ILE A 39 -1.32 2.72 3.93
CA ILE A 39 -1.14 1.74 2.85
C ILE A 39 -2.47 1.55 2.11
N LEU A 40 -3.55 1.25 2.83
CA LEU A 40 -4.86 1.01 2.22
C LEU A 40 -5.39 2.23 1.45
N GLN A 41 -5.23 3.43 2.01
CA GLN A 41 -5.57 4.66 1.29
C GLN A 41 -4.75 4.82 0.01
N LYS A 42 -3.44 4.53 0.06
CA LYS A 42 -2.60 4.62 -1.13
C LYS A 42 -2.99 3.60 -2.19
N ILE A 43 -3.27 2.36 -1.81
CA ILE A 43 -3.78 1.30 -2.70
C ILE A 43 -5.11 1.73 -3.34
N HIS A 44 -6.02 2.33 -2.57
CA HIS A 44 -7.27 2.86 -3.10
C HIS A 44 -7.04 3.98 -4.13
N THR A 45 -6.14 4.93 -3.85
CA THR A 45 -5.76 5.99 -4.80
C THR A 45 -5.14 5.42 -6.08
N LEU A 46 -4.25 4.42 -5.98
CA LEU A 46 -3.61 3.79 -7.14
C LEU A 46 -4.63 3.06 -8.01
N ARG A 47 -5.61 2.38 -7.39
CA ARG A 47 -6.72 1.74 -8.12
C ARG A 47 -7.61 2.77 -8.82
N ALA A 48 -7.94 3.88 -8.14
CA ALA A 48 -8.70 4.97 -8.74
C ALA A 48 -7.95 5.64 -9.92
N ALA A 49 -6.62 5.62 -9.91
CA ALA A 49 -5.78 6.07 -11.01
C ALA A 49 -5.66 5.05 -12.17
N GLY A 50 -6.38 3.91 -12.10
CA GLY A 50 -6.39 2.88 -13.13
C GLY A 50 -5.22 1.89 -13.06
N ILE A 51 -4.45 1.87 -11.96
CA ILE A 51 -3.39 0.86 -11.78
C ILE A 51 -4.03 -0.48 -11.40
N GLU A 52 -3.74 -1.50 -12.20
CA GLU A 52 -4.15 -2.87 -11.92
C GLU A 52 -3.35 -3.43 -10.73
N LEU A 53 -4.05 -3.59 -9.61
CA LEU A 53 -3.54 -4.21 -8.40
C LEU A 53 -4.24 -5.56 -8.23
N ARG A 54 -3.47 -6.65 -8.27
CA ARG A 54 -4.01 -7.98 -7.93
C ARG A 54 -4.61 -7.89 -6.54
N MET A 55 -5.85 -8.36 -6.40
CA MET A 55 -6.44 -8.50 -5.08
C MET A 55 -5.61 -9.53 -4.32
N GLY A 56 -4.71 -9.08 -3.45
CA GLY A 56 -4.31 -9.91 -2.33
C GLY A 56 -5.58 -10.19 -1.52
N GLU A 57 -5.90 -11.46 -1.28
CA GLU A 57 -7.17 -11.97 -0.75
C GLU A 57 -7.57 -11.49 0.67
N SER A 58 -7.04 -10.37 1.16
CA SER A 58 -7.31 -9.89 2.51
C SER A 58 -7.48 -8.37 2.56
N ALA A 59 -8.62 -7.87 2.08
CA ALA A 59 -9.08 -6.51 2.39
C ALA A 59 -10.62 -6.35 2.41
N ILE A 60 -11.37 -7.44 2.41
CA ILE A 60 -12.83 -7.47 2.65
C ILE A 60 -13.09 -8.51 3.74
N GLY A 61 -12.75 -8.14 4.96
CA GLY A 61 -12.78 -9.06 6.10
C GLY A 61 -12.59 -8.35 7.44
N ALA A 62 -13.31 -7.25 7.65
CA ALA A 62 -13.68 -6.83 9.00
C ALA A 62 -15.04 -6.12 8.89
N ARG A 63 -16.03 -6.83 9.42
CA ARG A 63 -17.45 -6.55 9.54
C ARG A 63 -17.80 -5.16 10.03
#